data_AF-A0A842YFD5-F1
#
_entry.id   AF-A0A842YFD5-F1
#
_cell.length_a   1.000
_cell.length_b   1.000
_cell.length_c   1.000
_cell.angle_alpha   90.00
_cell.angle_beta   90.00
_cell.angle_gamma   90.00
#
_symmetry.space_group_name_H-M   'P 1'
#
loop_
_entity.id
_entity.type
_entity.pdbx_description
1 polymer ?
#
loop_
_entity_poly.entity_id
_entity_poly.type
_entity_poly.pdbx_seq_one_letter_code
_entity_poly.pdbx_strand_id
1 'polypeptide(L)'
;TIDAALKFEGETLGRVAEGTGAAIGDPGPEKHAMEQAATEYGIGIEAIVVKEDEAAAVGVMDKKILDAVPEVIERIKTVIQKRTKPGDSIILAGIGNTIGIGL
;
A
#
# COMPACT_ATOMS: atom_id res chain seq x y z
N THR A 1 -0.48 4.84 -2.10
CA THR A 1 0.62 3.86 -2.05
C THR A 1 0.05 2.49 -1.73
N ILE A 2 0.77 1.44 -2.12
CA ILE A 2 0.46 0.06 -1.75
C ILE A 2 1.72 -0.48 -1.07
N ASP A 3 1.59 -0.99 0.15
CA ASP A 3 2.73 -1.48 0.92
C ASP A 3 2.35 -2.66 1.82
N ALA A 4 3.34 -3.34 2.40
CA ALA A 4 3.14 -4.22 3.53
C ALA A 4 3.20 -3.41 4.84
N ALA A 5 2.50 -3.87 5.87
CA ALA A 5 2.56 -3.25 7.19
C ALA A 5 2.47 -4.30 8.28
N LEU A 6 3.15 -4.07 9.40
CA LEU A 6 3.07 -4.97 10.55
C LEU A 6 1.62 -5.07 11.04
N LYS A 7 1.18 -6.31 11.22
CA LYS A 7 -0.13 -6.63 11.81
C LYS A 7 -0.11 -6.34 13.31
N PHE A 8 -1.23 -5.87 13.84
CA PHE A 8 -1.43 -5.86 15.28
C PHE A 8 -1.75 -7.28 15.81
N GLU A 9 -1.67 -7.47 17.12
CA GLU A 9 -1.89 -8.77 17.77
C GLU A 9 -3.24 -9.38 17.41
N GLY A 10 -4.30 -8.56 17.34
CA GLY A 10 -5.65 -8.97 16.95
C GLY A 10 -5.91 -9.05 15.45
N GLU A 11 -4.94 -8.69 14.60
CA GLU A 11 -5.08 -8.74 13.15
C GLU A 11 -4.59 -10.08 12.58
N THR A 12 -5.32 -10.54 11.56
CA THR A 12 -4.96 -11.72 10.79
C THR A 12 -3.93 -11.38 9.72
N LEU A 13 -3.01 -12.31 9.47
CA LEU A 13 -2.10 -12.24 8.32
C LEU A 13 -2.88 -12.12 7.01
N GLY A 14 -2.43 -11.26 6.10
CA GLY A 14 -3.08 -10.97 4.83
C GLY A 14 -4.27 -10.00 4.92
N ARG A 15 -4.62 -9.49 6.10
CA ARG A 15 -5.70 -8.50 6.23
C ARG A 15 -5.35 -7.24 5.43
N VAL A 16 -6.27 -6.79 4.57
CA VAL A 16 -6.10 -5.53 3.85
C VAL A 16 -6.67 -4.38 4.68
N ALA A 17 -5.89 -3.31 4.87
CA ALA A 17 -6.31 -2.09 5.55
C ALA A 17 -6.13 -0.87 4.65
N GLU A 18 -6.95 0.15 4.86
CA GLU A 18 -6.97 1.39 4.10
C GLU A 18 -6.78 2.58 5.03
N GLY A 19 -6.13 3.63 4.53
CA GLY A 19 -5.94 4.88 5.24
C GLY A 19 -5.51 6.00 4.29
N THR A 20 -5.19 7.16 4.86
CA THR A 20 -4.75 8.34 4.12
C THR A 20 -3.32 8.68 4.52
N GLY A 21 -2.54 9.20 3.58
CA GLY A 21 -1.11 9.48 3.73
C GLY A 21 -0.22 8.44 3.04
N ALA A 22 1.09 8.66 3.10
CA ALA A 22 2.05 7.74 2.51
C ALA A 22 2.30 6.56 3.45
N ALA A 23 1.90 5.35 3.04
CA ALA A 23 2.41 4.13 3.64
C ALA A 23 3.78 3.81 3.03
N ILE A 24 4.80 3.77 3.90
CA ILE A 24 6.19 3.43 3.62
C ILE A 24 6.78 2.77 4.87
N GLY A 25 7.58 1.72 4.70
CA GLY A 25 8.21 0.99 5.82
C GLY A 25 9.23 1.80 6.64
N ASP A 26 9.79 2.87 6.09
CA ASP A 26 10.70 3.78 6.79
C ASP A 26 9.97 5.08 7.20
N PRO A 27 9.90 5.42 8.50
CA PRO A 27 9.34 6.70 8.96
C PRO A 27 10.23 7.92 8.66
N GLY A 28 11.36 7.73 7.97
CA GLY A 28 12.33 8.75 7.60
C GLY A 28 11.82 9.97 6.82
N PRO A 29 12.72 10.91 6.46
CA PRO A 29 12.38 12.15 5.76
C PRO A 29 11.64 11.93 4.42
N GLU A 30 11.75 10.75 3.84
CA GLU A 30 11.10 10.34 2.59
C GLU A 30 9.58 10.40 2.71
N LYS A 31 9.01 9.90 3.82
CA LYS A 31 7.55 9.97 4.05
C LYS A 31 7.08 11.43 4.03
N HIS A 32 7.78 12.29 4.76
CA HIS A 32 7.46 13.71 4.83
C HIS A 32 7.61 14.39 3.47
N ALA A 33 8.68 14.10 2.72
CA ALA A 33 8.89 14.66 1.39
C ALA A 33 7.77 14.27 0.41
N MET A 34 7.32 13.01 0.44
CA MET A 34 6.19 12.54 -0.37
C MET A 34 4.89 13.26 -0.01
N GLU A 35 4.57 13.33 1.29
CA GLU A 35 3.34 13.96 1.78
C GLU A 35 3.34 15.47 1.54
N GLN A 36 4.49 16.13 1.71
CA GLN A 36 4.67 17.55 1.44
C GLN A 36 4.50 17.85 -0.05
N ALA A 37 5.19 17.12 -0.93
CA ALA A 37 5.06 17.30 -2.38
C ALA A 37 3.61 17.09 -2.84
N ALA A 38 2.96 16.01 -2.38
CA ALA A 38 1.56 15.76 -2.72
C ALA A 38 0.65 16.90 -2.23
N THR A 39 0.89 17.42 -1.02
CA THR A 39 0.15 18.57 -0.48
C THR A 39 0.34 19.83 -1.33
N GLU A 40 1.57 20.15 -1.74
CA GLU A 40 1.90 21.31 -2.58
C GLU A 40 1.20 21.26 -3.94
N TYR A 41 1.03 20.07 -4.51
CA TYR A 41 0.32 19.86 -5.79
C TYR A 41 -1.17 19.52 -5.63
N GLY A 42 -1.71 19.52 -4.40
CA GLY A 42 -3.12 19.19 -4.14
C GLY A 42 -3.51 17.74 -4.47
N ILE A 43 -2.55 16.83 -4.43
CA ILE A 43 -2.73 15.40 -4.73
C ILE A 43 -3.10 14.66 -3.43
N GLY A 44 -4.25 14.00 -3.42
CA GLY A 44 -4.62 13.11 -2.32
C GLY A 44 -3.79 11.83 -2.32
N ILE A 45 -3.22 11.45 -1.18
CA ILE A 45 -2.52 10.17 -1.02
C ILE A 45 -3.41 9.20 -0.24
N GLU A 46 -3.79 8.10 -0.90
CA GLU A 46 -4.49 6.97 -0.27
C GLU A 46 -3.49 5.83 -0.05
N ALA A 47 -3.55 5.18 1.11
CA ALA A 47 -2.72 4.05 1.47
C ALA A 47 -3.56 2.78 1.55
N ILE A 48 -3.11 1.74 0.86
CA ILE A 48 -3.63 0.37 1.00
C ILE A 48 -2.48 -0.48 1.51
N VAL A 49 -2.67 -1.17 2.63
CA VAL A 49 -1.63 -2.02 3.22
C VAL A 49 -2.11 -3.44 3.43
N VAL A 50 -1.23 -4.40 3.17
CA VAL A 50 -1.46 -5.82 3.51
C VAL A 50 -0.73 -6.11 4.82
N LYS A 51 -1.48 -6.62 5.80
CA LYS A 51 -0.94 -6.90 7.14
C LYS A 51 -0.12 -8.18 7.15
N GLU A 52 1.14 -8.08 7.56
CA GLU A 52 2.06 -9.20 7.70
C GLU A 52 2.71 -9.26 9.08
N ASP A 53 3.45 -10.32 9.37
CA ASP A 53 4.33 -10.43 10.54
C ASP A 53 5.80 -10.52 10.11
N GLU A 54 6.73 -10.42 11.06
CA GLU A 54 8.17 -10.45 10.77
C GLU A 54 8.60 -11.72 10.04
N ALA A 55 7.99 -12.87 10.37
CA ALA A 55 8.32 -14.14 9.75
C ALA A 55 7.92 -14.16 8.26
N ALA A 56 6.74 -13.63 7.93
CA ALA A 56 6.28 -13.51 6.55
C ALA A 56 7.06 -12.44 5.76
N ALA A 57 7.54 -11.38 6.44
CA ALA A 57 8.30 -10.30 5.81
C ALA A 57 9.70 -10.73 5.35
N VAL A 58 10.36 -11.64 6.09
CA VAL A 58 11.73 -12.10 5.77
C VAL A 58 11.78 -13.50 5.13
N GLY A 59 10.70 -14.26 5.25
CA GLY A 59 10.62 -15.66 4.83
C GLY A 59 10.06 -15.86 3.43
N VAL A 60 9.66 -17.11 3.16
CA VAL A 60 8.87 -17.43 1.95
C VAL A 60 7.49 -16.81 2.10
N MET A 61 6.99 -16.19 1.02
CA MET A 61 5.67 -15.56 1.01
C MET A 61 4.58 -16.53 1.47
N ASP A 62 3.88 -16.17 2.55
CA ASP A 62 2.75 -16.94 3.06
C ASP A 62 1.58 -16.85 2.07
N LYS A 63 0.91 -17.98 1.85
CA LYS A 63 -0.24 -18.06 0.94
C LYS A 63 -1.35 -17.06 1.31
N LYS A 64 -1.55 -16.74 2.58
CA LYS A 64 -2.56 -15.76 3.02
C LYS A 64 -2.27 -14.35 2.51
N ILE A 65 -0.99 -13.99 2.33
CA ILE A 65 -0.61 -12.70 1.73
C ILE A 65 -0.94 -12.71 0.25
N LEU A 66 -0.62 -13.81 -0.46
CA LEU A 66 -0.96 -13.97 -1.87
C LEU A 66 -2.48 -13.95 -2.10
N ASP A 67 -3.24 -14.64 -1.25
CA ASP A 67 -4.70 -14.73 -1.33
C ASP A 67 -5.38 -13.35 -1.10
N ALA A 68 -4.68 -12.36 -0.54
CA ALA A 68 -5.17 -10.99 -0.37
C ALA A 68 -5.08 -10.13 -1.65
N VAL A 69 -4.29 -10.53 -2.64
CA VAL A 69 -4.07 -9.75 -3.88
C VAL A 69 -5.37 -9.38 -4.61
N PRO A 70 -6.35 -10.29 -4.80
CA PRO A 70 -7.62 -9.93 -5.44
C PRO A 70 -8.38 -8.82 -4.70
N GLU A 71 -8.37 -8.86 -3.36
CA GLU A 71 -9.01 -7.83 -2.53
C GLU A 71 -8.29 -6.48 -2.65
N VAL A 72 -6.95 -6.48 -2.66
CA VAL A 72 -6.14 -5.27 -2.89
C VAL A 72 -6.50 -4.63 -4.23
N ILE A 73 -6.59 -5.41 -5.30
CA ILE A 73 -6.95 -4.94 -6.64
C ILE A 73 -8.36 -4.32 -6.65
N GLU A 74 -9.33 -4.96 -6.01
CA GLU A 74 -10.69 -4.43 -5.88
C GLU A 74 -10.74 -3.10 -5.14
N ARG A 75 -9.98 -2.98 -4.03
CA ARG A 75 -9.89 -1.74 -3.26
C ARG A 75 -9.25 -0.62 -4.05
N ILE A 76 -8.18 -0.89 -4.81
CA ILE A 76 -7.56 0.09 -5.71
C ILE A 76 -8.58 0.62 -6.72
N LYS A 77 -9.31 -0.27 -7.41
CA LYS A 77 -10.34 0.12 -8.37
C LYS A 77 -11.41 0.98 -7.72
N THR A 78 -11.86 0.59 -6.52
CA THR A 78 -12.87 1.32 -5.74
C THR A 78 -12.39 2.72 -5.37
N VAL A 79 -11.15 2.85 -4.89
CA VAL A 79 -10.53 4.15 -4.55
C VAL A 79 -10.45 5.04 -5.78
N ILE A 80 -9.95 4.51 -6.90
CA ILE A 80 -9.88 5.23 -8.18
C ILE A 80 -11.26 5.75 -8.58
N GLN A 81 -12.28 4.88 -8.61
CA GLN A 81 -13.63 5.28 -9.01
C GLN A 81 -14.27 6.32 -8.08
N LYS A 82 -13.97 6.27 -6.78
CA LYS A 82 -14.53 7.21 -5.79
C LYS A 82 -13.83 8.56 -5.77
N ARG A 83 -12.54 8.61 -6.08
CA ARG A 83 -11.68 9.79 -5.89
C ARG A 83 -11.34 10.52 -7.18
N THR A 84 -11.61 9.91 -8.34
CA THR A 84 -11.24 10.47 -9.64
C THR A 84 -12.42 10.54 -10.59
N LYS A 85 -12.25 11.33 -11.66
CA LYS A 85 -13.21 11.50 -12.75
C LYS A 85 -12.54 11.12 -14.08
N PRO A 86 -13.33 10.80 -15.12
CA PRO A 86 -12.80 10.64 -16.46
C PRO A 86 -11.95 11.87 -16.86
N GLY A 87 -10.69 11.63 -17.24
CA GLY A 87 -9.72 12.67 -17.57
C GLY A 87 -8.70 12.98 -16.47
N ASP A 88 -8.94 12.55 -15.23
CA ASP A 88 -7.95 12.67 -14.15
C ASP A 88 -6.78 11.70 -14.40
N SER A 89 -5.57 12.14 -14.00
CA SER A 89 -4.37 11.31 -14.04
C SER A 89 -4.14 10.66 -12.68
N ILE A 90 -3.78 9.37 -12.69
CA ILE A 90 -3.51 8.58 -11.49
C ILE A 90 -2.06 8.13 -11.52
N ILE A 91 -1.38 8.28 -10.39
CA ILE A 91 -0.02 7.78 -10.20
C ILE A 91 -0.09 6.59 -9.26
N LEU A 92 0.30 5.42 -9.76
CA LEU A 92 0.59 4.25 -8.94
C LEU A 92 2.11 4.04 -8.94
N ALA A 93 2.75 4.34 -7.81
CA ALA A 93 4.19 4.16 -7.62
C ALA A 93 4.43 3.08 -6.57
N GLY A 94 5.24 2.08 -6.93
CA GLY A 94 5.85 1.18 -5.95
C GLY A 94 7.24 1.69 -5.61
N ILE A 95 7.55 1.71 -4.31
CA ILE A 95 8.80 2.24 -3.76
C ILE A 95 9.54 1.07 -3.12
N GLY A 96 10.83 0.88 -3.47
CA GLY A 96 11.65 -0.22 -2.95
C GLY A 96 11.60 -1.48 -3.82
N ASN A 97 11.50 -2.66 -3.18
CA ASN A 97 11.54 -3.99 -3.82
C ASN A 97 10.21 -4.35 -4.52
N THR A 98 9.70 -3.44 -5.34
CA THR A 98 8.46 -3.62 -6.12
C THR A 98 8.63 -4.65 -7.25
N ILE A 99 9.87 -4.95 -7.62
CA ILE A 99 10.19 -6.13 -8.44
C ILE A 99 9.90 -7.38 -7.61
N GLY A 100 8.67 -7.90 -7.76
CA GLY A 100 8.21 -9.08 -7.05
C GLY A 100 9.20 -10.24 -7.07
N ILE A 101 9.01 -11.21 -6.18
CA ILE A 101 9.81 -12.43 -6.12
C ILE A 101 9.76 -13.08 -7.52
N GLY A 102 10.89 -13.06 -8.23
CA GLY A 102 11.04 -13.80 -9.48
C GLY A 102 10.78 -15.27 -9.20
N LEU A 103 9.87 -15.88 -9.97
CA LEU A 103 9.63 -17.32 -9.95
C LEU A 103 10.92 -18.11 -10.17
#